data_AF-A0A7M3V9N6-F1
#
_entry.id   AF-A0A7M3V9N6-F1
#
_cell.length_a   1.000
_cell.length_b   1.000
_cell.length_c   1.000
_cell.angle_alpha   90.00
_cell.angle_beta   90.00
_cell.angle_gamma   90.00
#
_symmetry.space_group_name_H-M   'P 1'
#
loop_
_entity.id
_entity.type
_entity.pdbx_description
1 polymer ?
#
loop_
_entity_poly.entity_id
_entity_poly.type
_entity_poly.pdbx_seq_one_letter_code
_entity_poly.pdbx_strand_id
1 'polypeptide(L)'
;MNLLKEFLLEDKCSYLENMQQTTHYKVIDKCSATACQELIERGYRRFGKMYFRPICTDCHECQSIKIDVNNFIFSKSARRVLKKAKDISIVVQHPTMTKTHLELFDKYHKYMNEKKGWDYSPTSPDHYFNSFVSGYENFGYEVLYFFQDKLIGVDLIDILQDGISSIYFYYNPDFAQYSLGRLSLYKQIEFAKRYEKKWIYLGYYVEGCPSLEYKKDYTPYVTLEGRPSEYEEFNWS
;
A
#
# COMPACT_ATOMS: atom_id res chain seq x y z
N MET A 1 0.92 -21.25 6.80
CA MET A 1 1.82 -20.57 5.86
C MET A 1 2.52 -21.62 5.03
N ASN A 2 2.37 -21.60 3.70
CA ASN A 2 3.08 -22.52 2.80
C ASN A 2 4.09 -21.73 1.96
N LEU A 3 5.36 -21.72 2.39
CA LEU A 3 6.43 -21.04 1.66
C LEU A 3 6.81 -21.85 0.41
N LEU A 4 6.55 -21.27 -0.77
CA LEU A 4 6.83 -21.90 -2.05
C LEU A 4 8.24 -21.60 -2.55
N LYS A 5 8.73 -20.39 -2.31
CA LYS A 5 10.05 -19.93 -2.78
C LYS A 5 10.56 -18.77 -1.92
N GLU A 6 11.86 -18.71 -1.70
CA GLU A 6 12.55 -17.60 -1.05
C GLU A 6 13.85 -17.29 -1.82
N PHE A 7 14.10 -16.02 -2.14
CA PHE A 7 15.26 -15.62 -2.93
C PHE A 7 15.60 -14.13 -2.76
N LEU A 8 16.83 -13.78 -3.11
CA LEU A 8 17.28 -12.39 -3.23
C LEU A 8 17.34 -11.99 -4.70
N LEU A 9 17.05 -10.73 -4.98
CA LEU A 9 17.21 -10.13 -6.30
C LEU A 9 17.98 -8.82 -6.18
N GLU A 10 19.03 -8.69 -6.98
CA GLU A 10 19.79 -7.46 -7.15
C GLU A 10 19.35 -6.77 -8.45
N ASP A 11 19.04 -5.49 -8.36
CA ASP A 11 18.60 -4.66 -9.50
C ASP A 11 18.91 -3.19 -9.23
N LYS A 12 18.67 -2.32 -10.23
CA LYS A 12 18.64 -0.87 -10.05
C LYS A 12 17.62 -0.51 -8.97
N CYS A 13 17.96 0.47 -8.13
CA CYS A 13 17.06 0.93 -7.08
C CYS A 13 15.78 1.49 -7.69
N SER A 14 14.63 1.01 -7.21
CA SER A 14 13.32 1.46 -7.70
C SER A 14 12.94 2.86 -7.20
N TYR A 15 13.69 3.44 -6.27
CA TYR A 15 13.32 4.69 -5.58
C TYR A 15 14.31 5.83 -5.75
N LEU A 16 15.60 5.54 -5.87
CA LEU A 16 16.69 6.52 -5.95
C LEU A 16 17.51 6.29 -7.21
N GLU A 17 17.74 7.37 -7.97
CA GLU A 17 18.54 7.31 -9.18
C GLU A 17 20.00 6.94 -8.88
N ASN A 18 20.62 6.17 -9.79
CA ASN A 18 22.01 5.75 -9.71
C ASN A 18 22.40 4.88 -8.50
N MET A 19 21.42 4.36 -7.76
CA MET A 19 21.63 3.41 -6.67
C MET A 19 21.30 1.98 -7.12
N GLN A 20 21.90 0.98 -6.47
CA GLN A 20 21.51 -0.43 -6.59
C GLN A 20 20.68 -0.83 -5.38
N GLN A 21 19.83 -1.85 -5.53
CA GLN A 21 19.07 -2.43 -4.43
C GLN A 21 19.15 -3.95 -4.42
N THR A 22 19.12 -4.52 -3.22
CA THR A 22 18.88 -5.95 -3.01
C THR A 22 17.52 -6.09 -2.36
N THR A 23 16.63 -6.89 -2.95
CA THR A 23 15.30 -7.16 -2.40
C THR A 23 15.18 -8.63 -2.02
N HIS A 24 14.73 -8.88 -0.80
CA HIS A 24 14.41 -10.21 -0.31
C HIS A 24 12.96 -10.53 -0.63
N TYR A 25 12.72 -11.57 -1.43
CA TYR A 25 11.42 -12.07 -1.83
C TYR A 25 11.05 -13.39 -1.16
N LYS A 26 9.78 -13.52 -0.75
CA LYS A 26 9.13 -14.76 -0.33
C LYS A 26 7.84 -14.95 -1.12
N VAL A 27 7.65 -16.11 -1.74
CA VAL A 27 6.39 -16.49 -2.39
C VAL A 27 5.66 -17.43 -1.46
N ILE A 28 4.52 -16.99 -0.94
CA ILE A 28 3.78 -17.67 0.13
C ILE A 28 2.35 -17.96 -0.34
N ASP A 29 1.98 -19.23 -0.34
CA ASP A 29 0.61 -19.69 -0.54
C ASP A 29 -0.08 -19.92 0.80
N LYS A 30 -1.40 -19.68 0.86
CA LYS A 30 -2.21 -19.88 2.09
C LYS A 30 -1.56 -19.22 3.30
N CYS A 31 -1.19 -17.95 3.15
CA CYS A 31 -0.64 -17.16 4.24
C CYS A 31 -1.76 -16.92 5.28
N SER A 32 -1.48 -17.12 6.56
CA SER A 32 -2.47 -16.74 7.59
C SER A 32 -2.37 -15.24 7.87
N ALA A 33 -3.45 -14.64 8.35
CA ALA A 33 -3.44 -13.23 8.78
C ALA A 33 -2.33 -12.95 9.81
N THR A 34 -2.10 -13.86 10.76
CA THR A 34 -1.01 -13.75 11.74
C THR A 34 0.37 -13.78 11.09
N ALA A 35 0.62 -14.69 10.14
CA ALA A 35 1.91 -14.72 9.44
C ALA A 35 2.12 -13.45 8.59
N CYS A 36 1.06 -12.95 7.95
CA CYS A 36 1.10 -11.68 7.23
C CYS A 36 1.45 -10.50 8.16
N GLN A 37 0.84 -10.44 9.34
CA GLN A 37 1.14 -9.46 10.38
C GLN A 37 2.62 -9.51 10.81
N GLU A 38 3.16 -10.69 11.13
CA GLU A 38 4.55 -10.86 11.55
C GLU A 38 5.56 -10.39 10.50
N LEU A 39 5.24 -10.60 9.21
CA LEU A 39 6.05 -10.13 8.09
C LEU A 39 5.97 -8.61 7.94
N ILE A 40 4.76 -8.03 8.00
CA ILE A 40 4.55 -6.58 7.86
C ILE A 40 5.17 -5.80 9.02
N GLU A 41 5.10 -6.32 10.25
CA GLU A 41 5.77 -5.77 11.42
C GLU A 41 7.29 -5.72 11.26
N ARG A 42 7.85 -6.63 10.46
CA ARG A 42 9.26 -6.65 10.07
C ARG A 42 9.53 -5.91 8.77
N GLY A 43 8.59 -5.10 8.31
CA GLY A 43 8.77 -4.24 7.14
C GLY A 43 8.64 -4.95 5.79
N TYR A 44 8.11 -6.17 5.73
CA TYR A 44 7.72 -6.74 4.44
C TYR A 44 6.50 -6.04 3.86
N ARG A 45 6.45 -6.02 2.53
CA ARG A 45 5.31 -5.59 1.71
C ARG A 45 4.86 -6.76 0.86
N ARG A 46 3.68 -6.69 0.26
CA ARG A 46 3.22 -7.76 -0.63
C ARG A 46 2.41 -7.27 -1.82
N PHE A 47 2.48 -8.07 -2.89
CA PHE A 47 1.53 -8.09 -4.00
C PHE A 47 1.12 -9.53 -4.21
N GLY A 48 -0.17 -9.80 -4.01
CA GLY A 48 -0.73 -11.13 -3.93
C GLY A 48 0.09 -12.06 -3.05
N LYS A 49 0.57 -13.18 -3.63
CA LYS A 49 1.38 -14.18 -2.91
C LYS A 49 2.86 -13.80 -2.73
N MET A 50 3.32 -12.71 -3.34
CA MET A 50 4.72 -12.29 -3.31
C MET A 50 4.95 -11.23 -2.23
N TYR A 51 5.72 -11.60 -1.21
CA TYR A 51 6.17 -10.75 -0.12
C TYR A 51 7.59 -10.28 -0.41
N PHE A 52 7.91 -9.03 -0.10
CA PHE A 52 9.18 -8.43 -0.44
C PHE A 52 9.64 -7.36 0.54
N ARG A 53 10.95 -7.27 0.76
CA ARG A 53 11.60 -6.27 1.61
C ARG A 53 12.97 -5.87 1.07
N PRO A 54 13.26 -4.58 0.82
CA PRO A 54 14.61 -4.11 0.52
C PRO A 54 15.56 -4.40 1.69
N ILE A 55 16.73 -4.96 1.39
CA ILE A 55 17.77 -5.35 2.35
C ILE A 55 19.16 -4.86 1.94
N CYS A 56 19.23 -3.71 1.26
CA CYS A 56 20.50 -3.13 0.78
C CYS A 56 21.54 -2.98 1.91
N THR A 57 22.78 -3.39 1.65
CA THR A 57 23.86 -3.35 2.65
C THR A 57 24.28 -1.92 3.01
N ASP A 58 24.51 -1.08 2.01
CA ASP A 58 25.10 0.27 2.19
C ASP A 58 24.07 1.42 2.14
N CYS A 59 22.77 1.11 2.16
CA CYS A 59 21.70 2.09 2.04
C CYS A 59 20.59 1.79 3.05
N HIS A 60 20.13 2.81 3.78
CA HIS A 60 19.08 2.71 4.80
C HIS A 60 17.85 3.60 4.52
N GLU A 61 17.74 4.13 3.31
CA GLU A 61 16.70 5.10 2.92
C GLU A 61 15.30 4.49 2.91
N CYS A 62 15.16 3.18 2.67
CA CYS A 62 13.87 2.48 2.71
C CYS A 62 13.42 2.24 4.15
N GLN A 63 12.83 3.26 4.77
CA GLN A 63 12.34 3.20 6.15
C GLN A 63 10.88 2.76 6.20
N SER A 64 10.60 1.65 6.88
CA SER A 64 9.20 1.24 7.10
C SER A 64 8.53 2.19 8.08
N ILE A 65 7.35 2.70 7.73
CA ILE A 65 6.59 3.68 8.51
C ILE A 65 5.15 3.22 8.76
N LYS A 66 4.66 3.43 9.98
CA LYS A 66 3.24 3.24 10.32
C LYS A 66 2.68 4.42 11.12
N ILE A 67 1.43 4.79 10.82
CA ILE A 67 0.72 5.89 11.48
C ILE A 67 0.12 5.37 12.79
N ASP A 68 0.30 6.12 13.88
CA ASP A 68 -0.44 5.90 15.12
C ASP A 68 -1.87 6.44 14.97
N VAL A 69 -2.81 5.52 14.79
CA VAL A 69 -4.22 5.82 14.55
C VAL A 69 -4.88 6.49 15.75
N ASN A 70 -4.50 6.08 16.97
CA ASN A 70 -5.13 6.59 18.20
C ASN A 70 -4.82 8.07 18.37
N ASN A 71 -3.56 8.44 18.12
CA ASN A 71 -3.09 9.82 18.27
C ASN A 71 -3.22 10.66 16.99
N PHE A 72 -3.66 10.09 15.87
CA PHE A 72 -3.84 10.85 14.62
C PHE A 72 -4.95 11.91 14.72
N ILE A 73 -4.60 13.16 14.39
CA ILE A 73 -5.52 14.30 14.36
C ILE A 73 -5.66 14.82 12.93
N PHE A 74 -6.88 14.76 12.39
CA PHE A 74 -7.17 15.30 11.07
C PHE A 74 -6.99 16.83 11.02
N SER A 75 -6.02 17.27 10.20
CA SER A 75 -5.75 18.68 9.94
C SER A 75 -6.91 19.38 9.20
N LYS A 76 -6.86 20.72 9.12
CA LYS A 76 -7.86 21.52 8.38
C LYS A 76 -7.93 21.12 6.89
N SER A 77 -6.79 20.81 6.27
CA SER A 77 -6.76 20.37 4.87
C SER A 77 -7.34 18.96 4.71
N ALA A 78 -7.06 18.05 5.64
CA ALA A 78 -7.64 16.71 5.64
C ALA A 78 -9.17 16.75 5.76
N ARG A 79 -9.69 17.55 6.70
CA ARG A 79 -11.14 17.76 6.88
C ARG A 79 -11.80 18.36 5.62
N ARG A 80 -11.10 19.22 4.89
CA ARG A 80 -11.60 19.77 3.61
C ARG A 80 -11.72 18.69 2.53
N VAL A 81 -10.73 17.80 2.43
CA VAL A 81 -10.77 16.65 1.50
C VAL A 81 -11.95 15.74 1.83
N LEU A 82 -12.11 15.36 3.11
CA LEU A 82 -13.23 14.53 3.57
C LEU A 82 -14.59 15.18 3.28
N LYS A 83 -14.73 16.48 3.54
CA LYS A 83 -15.98 17.22 3.26
C LYS A 83 -16.32 17.27 1.77
N LYS A 84 -15.30 17.41 0.91
CA LYS A 84 -15.49 17.46 -0.55
C LYS A 84 -15.95 16.10 -1.11
N ALA A 85 -15.56 15.01 -0.48
CA ALA A 85 -15.89 13.65 -0.86
C ALA A 85 -17.28 13.16 -0.40
N LYS A 86 -18.18 14.06 0.02
CA LYS A 86 -19.50 13.70 0.57
C LYS A 86 -20.39 12.88 -0.39
N ASP A 87 -20.21 13.05 -1.70
CA ASP A 87 -20.99 12.39 -2.74
C ASP A 87 -20.26 11.15 -3.30
N ILE A 88 -19.14 10.75 -2.65
CA ILE A 88 -18.40 9.53 -2.99
C ILE A 88 -18.87 8.42 -2.05
N SER A 89 -19.45 7.36 -2.63
CA SER A 89 -19.78 6.14 -1.90
C SER A 89 -18.60 5.19 -1.87
N ILE A 90 -18.52 4.37 -0.81
CA ILE A 90 -17.42 3.44 -0.57
C ILE A 90 -17.97 2.04 -0.33
N VAL A 91 -17.38 1.05 -1.00
CA VAL A 91 -17.67 -0.38 -0.80
C VAL A 91 -16.37 -1.08 -0.41
N VAL A 92 -16.43 -1.91 0.65
CA VAL A 92 -15.30 -2.75 1.07
C VAL A 92 -15.67 -4.20 0.78
N GLN A 93 -14.83 -4.90 0.03
CA GLN A 93 -15.05 -6.31 -0.33
C GLN A 93 -13.73 -7.04 -0.52
N HIS A 94 -13.76 -8.35 -0.74
CA HIS A 94 -12.55 -9.07 -1.15
C HIS A 94 -12.13 -8.65 -2.57
N PRO A 95 -10.83 -8.64 -2.89
CA PRO A 95 -10.34 -8.17 -4.17
C PRO A 95 -10.97 -8.92 -5.34
N THR A 96 -11.34 -8.18 -6.38
CA THR A 96 -11.92 -8.74 -7.61
C THR A 96 -11.17 -8.26 -8.85
N MET A 97 -11.45 -8.90 -9.97
CA MET A 97 -11.00 -8.44 -11.28
C MET A 97 -12.18 -8.39 -12.22
N THR A 98 -12.59 -7.17 -12.58
CA THR A 98 -13.59 -6.92 -13.62
C THR A 98 -12.98 -6.11 -14.75
N LYS A 99 -13.69 -6.02 -15.87
CA LYS A 99 -13.27 -5.15 -16.99
C LYS A 99 -13.04 -3.70 -16.53
N THR A 100 -13.90 -3.17 -15.67
CA THR A 100 -13.79 -1.82 -15.11
C THR A 100 -12.53 -1.64 -14.25
N HIS A 101 -12.11 -2.67 -13.50
CA HIS A 101 -10.85 -2.63 -12.75
C HIS A 101 -9.66 -2.47 -13.69
N LEU A 102 -9.61 -3.30 -14.75
CA LEU A 102 -8.52 -3.29 -15.73
C LEU A 102 -8.47 -1.99 -16.53
N GLU A 103 -9.62 -1.47 -16.98
CA GLU A 103 -9.72 -0.19 -17.69
C GLU A 103 -9.28 0.98 -16.80
N LEU A 104 -9.69 0.99 -15.53
CA LEU A 104 -9.30 2.03 -14.58
C LEU A 104 -7.81 1.96 -14.23
N PHE A 105 -7.27 0.75 -14.06
CA PHE A 105 -5.85 0.51 -13.82
C PHE A 105 -5.02 1.02 -14.99
N ASP A 106 -5.34 0.62 -16.22
CA ASP A 106 -4.67 1.06 -17.44
C ASP A 106 -4.69 2.60 -17.57
N LYS A 107 -5.87 3.21 -17.38
CA LYS A 107 -6.03 4.66 -17.42
C LYS A 107 -5.14 5.38 -16.41
N TYR A 108 -5.08 4.88 -15.18
CA TYR A 108 -4.24 5.46 -14.13
C TYR A 108 -2.74 5.37 -14.49
N HIS A 109 -2.29 4.22 -15.00
CA HIS A 109 -0.87 4.03 -15.32
C HIS A 109 -0.42 4.86 -16.53
N LYS A 110 -1.28 5.05 -17.54
CA LYS A 110 -1.03 6.02 -18.63
C LYS A 110 -0.86 7.44 -18.09
N TYR A 111 -1.77 7.87 -17.21
CA TYR A 111 -1.68 9.17 -16.58
C TYR A 111 -0.39 9.34 -15.74
N MET A 112 0.04 8.30 -15.03
CA MET A 112 1.26 8.35 -14.22
C MET A 112 2.54 8.30 -15.07
N ASN A 113 2.52 7.62 -16.22
CA ASN A 113 3.57 7.71 -17.23
C ASN A 113 3.72 9.14 -17.75
N GLU A 114 2.62 9.76 -18.18
CA GLU A 114 2.64 11.15 -18.68
C GLU A 114 3.05 12.16 -17.60
N LYS A 115 2.55 12.00 -16.37
CA LYS A 115 2.76 12.96 -15.29
C LYS A 115 4.09 12.81 -14.55
N LYS A 116 4.55 11.57 -14.37
CA LYS A 116 5.70 11.23 -13.51
C LYS A 116 6.78 10.41 -14.21
N GLY A 117 6.63 10.11 -15.50
CA GLY A 117 7.60 9.31 -16.25
C GLY A 117 7.68 7.86 -15.80
N TRP A 118 6.63 7.31 -15.17
CA TRP A 118 6.59 5.90 -14.80
C TRP A 118 6.71 5.01 -16.04
N ASP A 119 7.46 3.92 -15.96
CA ASP A 119 7.44 2.90 -17.00
C ASP A 119 6.00 2.38 -17.18
N TYR A 120 5.55 2.36 -18.43
CA TYR A 120 4.21 1.91 -18.77
C TYR A 120 4.29 0.74 -19.74
N SER A 121 3.68 -0.35 -19.31
CA SER A 121 3.32 -1.48 -20.15
C SER A 121 1.88 -1.87 -19.84
N PRO A 122 1.06 -2.22 -20.85
CA PRO A 122 -0.28 -2.73 -20.61
C PRO A 122 -0.23 -3.96 -19.70
N THR A 123 -1.00 -3.95 -18.60
CA THR A 123 -1.10 -5.13 -17.72
C THR A 123 -1.95 -6.21 -18.40
N SER A 124 -1.52 -7.47 -18.30
CA SER A 124 -2.39 -8.59 -18.63
C SER A 124 -3.39 -8.85 -17.48
N PRO A 125 -4.55 -9.47 -17.76
CA PRO A 125 -5.46 -9.94 -16.71
C PRO A 125 -4.78 -10.88 -15.71
N ASP A 126 -3.93 -11.79 -16.18
CA ASP A 126 -3.20 -12.71 -15.30
C ASP A 126 -2.23 -11.97 -14.37
N HIS A 127 -1.53 -10.95 -14.88
CA HIS A 127 -0.64 -10.14 -14.07
C HIS A 127 -1.41 -9.37 -12.99
N TYR A 128 -2.54 -8.75 -13.36
CA TYR A 128 -3.40 -8.05 -12.40
C TYR A 128 -3.94 -9.02 -11.35
N PHE A 129 -4.46 -10.18 -11.77
CA PHE A 129 -4.98 -11.20 -10.88
C PHE A 129 -3.91 -11.67 -9.89
N ASN A 130 -2.72 -12.02 -10.37
CA ASN A 130 -1.63 -12.49 -9.51
C ASN A 130 -1.18 -11.42 -8.51
N SER A 131 -1.16 -10.14 -8.90
CA SER A 131 -0.66 -9.04 -8.08
C SER A 131 -1.66 -8.51 -7.05
N PHE A 132 -2.96 -8.50 -7.38
CA PHE A 132 -3.96 -7.79 -6.58
C PHE A 132 -5.12 -8.66 -6.11
N VAL A 133 -5.38 -9.78 -6.79
CA VAL A 133 -6.48 -10.68 -6.43
C VAL A 133 -5.99 -11.92 -5.70
N SER A 134 -4.96 -12.60 -6.21
CA SER A 134 -4.46 -13.82 -5.61
C SER A 134 -3.90 -13.57 -4.20
N GLY A 135 -3.99 -14.56 -3.31
CA GLY A 135 -3.40 -14.46 -1.97
C GLY A 135 -4.04 -13.39 -1.06
N TYR A 136 -5.30 -13.01 -1.30
CA TYR A 136 -6.06 -12.16 -0.37
C TYR A 136 -6.42 -12.90 0.92
N GLU A 137 -6.60 -14.21 0.86
CA GLU A 137 -6.92 -15.08 2.01
C GLU A 137 -8.12 -14.52 2.81
N ASN A 138 -8.06 -14.40 4.14
CA ASN A 138 -9.14 -13.82 4.93
C ASN A 138 -8.86 -12.39 5.42
N PHE A 139 -7.79 -11.77 4.94
CA PHE A 139 -7.33 -10.46 5.43
C PHE A 139 -7.17 -9.40 4.33
N GLY A 140 -7.09 -9.81 3.06
CA GLY A 140 -6.98 -8.91 1.93
C GLY A 140 -8.35 -8.42 1.45
N TYR A 141 -8.44 -7.10 1.22
CA TYR A 141 -9.63 -6.39 0.80
C TYR A 141 -9.31 -5.36 -0.28
N GLU A 142 -10.32 -4.99 -1.05
CA GLU A 142 -10.34 -3.78 -1.85
C GLU A 142 -11.40 -2.81 -1.30
N VAL A 143 -11.06 -1.52 -1.31
CA VAL A 143 -11.96 -0.42 -1.02
C VAL A 143 -12.23 0.32 -2.32
N LEU A 144 -13.47 0.20 -2.79
CA LEU A 144 -13.94 0.77 -4.04
C LEU A 144 -14.60 2.12 -3.78
N TYR A 145 -14.22 3.12 -4.56
CA TYR A 145 -14.75 4.48 -4.48
C TYR A 145 -15.63 4.75 -5.70
N PHE A 146 -16.88 5.14 -5.48
CA PHE A 146 -17.84 5.42 -6.53
C PHE A 146 -18.33 6.85 -6.49
N PHE A 147 -18.52 7.46 -7.66
CA PHE A 147 -19.22 8.75 -7.81
C PHE A 147 -20.29 8.58 -8.87
N GLN A 148 -21.57 8.75 -8.50
CA GLN A 148 -22.72 8.53 -9.39
C GLN A 148 -22.61 7.18 -10.14
N ASP A 149 -22.45 6.09 -9.37
CA ASP A 149 -22.31 4.70 -9.85
C ASP A 149 -21.07 4.39 -10.71
N LYS A 150 -20.23 5.38 -11.00
CA LYS A 150 -18.95 5.17 -11.69
C LYS A 150 -17.87 4.80 -10.68
N LEU A 151 -17.16 3.70 -10.92
CA LEU A 151 -15.95 3.37 -10.16
C LEU A 151 -14.84 4.39 -10.49
N ILE A 152 -14.38 5.11 -9.48
CA ILE A 152 -13.39 6.19 -9.62
C ILE A 152 -12.09 5.93 -8.86
N GLY A 153 -12.02 4.93 -8.00
CA GLY A 153 -10.82 4.57 -7.27
C GLY A 153 -10.89 3.16 -6.68
N VAL A 154 -9.75 2.51 -6.59
CA VAL A 154 -9.59 1.18 -6.01
C VAL A 154 -8.36 1.21 -5.11
N ASP A 155 -8.56 0.88 -3.84
CA ASP A 155 -7.54 0.86 -2.78
C ASP A 155 -7.40 -0.56 -2.23
N LEU A 156 -6.24 -1.16 -2.44
CA LEU A 156 -5.91 -2.51 -2.02
C LEU A 156 -5.31 -2.42 -0.62
N ILE A 157 -5.91 -3.13 0.34
CA ILE A 157 -5.50 -3.11 1.74
C ILE A 157 -5.50 -4.50 2.35
N ASP A 158 -4.69 -4.70 3.39
CA ASP A 158 -4.86 -5.81 4.32
C ASP A 158 -5.43 -5.29 5.63
N ILE A 159 -6.49 -5.92 6.14
CA ILE A 159 -7.03 -5.66 7.48
C ILE A 159 -6.50 -6.76 8.40
N LEU A 160 -5.56 -6.41 9.26
CA LEU A 160 -4.86 -7.33 10.14
C LEU A 160 -5.29 -7.12 11.60
N GLN A 161 -4.62 -7.79 12.54
CA GLN A 161 -5.05 -7.81 13.94
C GLN A 161 -4.99 -6.42 14.57
N ASP A 162 -3.84 -5.74 14.44
CA ASP A 162 -3.58 -4.46 15.10
C ASP A 162 -3.68 -3.25 14.16
N GLY A 163 -3.85 -3.48 12.86
CA GLY A 163 -3.73 -2.40 11.87
C GLY A 163 -4.26 -2.73 10.49
N ILE A 164 -4.14 -1.75 9.61
CA ILE A 164 -4.42 -1.85 8.18
C ILE A 164 -3.10 -1.63 7.42
N SER A 165 -2.73 -2.55 6.54
CA SER A 165 -1.62 -2.33 5.61
C SER A 165 -2.17 -1.76 4.31
N SER A 166 -1.81 -0.51 3.99
CA SER A 166 -2.17 0.10 2.70
C SER A 166 -1.23 -0.46 1.63
N ILE A 167 -1.73 -1.13 0.60
CA ILE A 167 -0.90 -1.84 -0.39
C ILE A 167 -0.71 -0.97 -1.62
N TYR A 168 -1.80 -0.65 -2.33
CA TYR A 168 -1.76 0.06 -3.60
C TYR A 168 -3.06 0.78 -3.90
N PHE A 169 -2.95 1.98 -4.45
CA PHE A 169 -4.11 2.78 -4.82
C PHE A 169 -3.98 3.28 -6.26
N TYR A 170 -5.02 3.06 -7.06
CA TYR A 170 -5.14 3.61 -8.40
C TYR A 170 -6.53 4.19 -8.60
N TYR A 171 -6.62 5.25 -9.42
CA TYR A 171 -7.84 6.04 -9.51
C TYR A 171 -8.03 6.71 -10.87
N ASN A 172 -9.24 7.19 -11.11
CA ASN A 172 -9.58 7.89 -12.35
C ASN A 172 -9.08 9.34 -12.27
N PRO A 173 -8.12 9.76 -13.11
CA PRO A 173 -7.54 11.10 -13.04
C PRO A 173 -8.54 12.23 -13.30
N ASP A 174 -9.68 11.96 -13.96
CA ASP A 174 -10.76 12.95 -14.16
C ASP A 174 -11.40 13.43 -12.83
N PHE A 175 -11.12 12.70 -11.74
CA PHE A 175 -11.62 12.97 -10.38
C PHE A 175 -10.51 13.52 -9.45
N ALA A 176 -9.37 13.97 -10.01
CA ALA A 176 -8.25 14.51 -9.25
C ALA A 176 -8.61 15.68 -8.31
N GLN A 177 -9.67 16.44 -8.65
CA GLN A 177 -10.21 17.51 -7.81
C GLN A 177 -10.63 17.02 -6.41
N TYR A 178 -10.96 15.73 -6.24
CA TYR A 178 -11.31 15.14 -4.93
C TYR A 178 -10.08 14.71 -4.12
N SER A 179 -8.87 14.84 -4.67
CA SER A 179 -7.62 14.42 -4.03
C SER A 179 -7.67 12.95 -3.57
N LEU A 180 -8.10 12.06 -4.47
CA LEU A 180 -8.46 10.67 -4.15
C LEU A 180 -7.36 9.91 -3.39
N GLY A 181 -6.08 10.12 -3.70
CA GLY A 181 -4.98 9.47 -2.97
C GLY A 181 -4.84 9.91 -1.50
N ARG A 182 -5.19 11.16 -1.16
CA ARG A 182 -5.25 11.61 0.24
C ARG A 182 -6.55 11.13 0.90
N LEU A 183 -7.64 11.17 0.15
CA LEU A 183 -8.94 10.70 0.61
C LEU A 183 -8.87 9.23 1.04
N SER A 184 -8.21 8.37 0.25
CA SER A 184 -8.12 6.95 0.55
C SER A 184 -7.44 6.68 1.89
N LEU A 185 -6.28 7.30 2.13
CA LEU A 185 -5.59 7.21 3.42
C LEU A 185 -6.42 7.77 4.58
N TYR A 186 -7.11 8.90 4.40
CA TYR A 186 -7.99 9.42 5.45
C TYR A 186 -9.16 8.49 5.75
N LYS A 187 -9.72 7.82 4.74
CA LYS A 187 -10.78 6.84 4.93
C LYS A 187 -10.28 5.57 5.60
N GLN A 188 -9.07 5.12 5.30
CA GLN A 188 -8.43 4.03 6.05
C GLN A 188 -8.23 4.42 7.52
N ILE A 189 -7.79 5.64 7.82
CA ILE A 189 -7.64 6.11 9.21
C ILE A 189 -9.01 6.21 9.92
N GLU A 190 -10.05 6.74 9.27
CA GLU A 190 -11.42 6.75 9.82
C GLU A 190 -11.92 5.32 10.10
N PHE A 191 -11.67 4.39 9.19
CA PHE A 191 -12.00 2.96 9.37
C PHE A 191 -11.21 2.36 10.53
N ALA A 192 -9.90 2.56 10.57
CA ALA A 192 -9.03 2.07 11.64
C ALA A 192 -9.47 2.57 13.02
N LYS A 193 -9.79 3.87 13.15
CA LYS A 193 -10.35 4.44 14.40
C LYS A 193 -11.67 3.78 14.78
N ARG A 194 -12.57 3.53 13.83
CA ARG A 194 -13.88 2.92 14.08
C ARG A 194 -13.78 1.46 14.55
N TYR A 195 -12.80 0.72 14.05
CA TYR A 195 -12.58 -0.69 14.37
C TYR A 195 -11.41 -0.91 15.33
N GLU A 196 -11.04 0.13 16.09
CA GLU A 196 -10.04 0.08 17.17
C GLU A 196 -8.69 -0.50 16.73
N LYS A 197 -8.31 -0.22 15.48
CA LYS A 197 -7.00 -0.55 14.93
C LYS A 197 -6.00 0.53 15.36
N LYS A 198 -4.82 0.09 15.77
CA LYS A 198 -3.74 0.95 16.28
C LYS A 198 -2.92 1.56 15.16
N TRP A 199 -2.75 0.84 14.06
CA TRP A 199 -1.77 1.19 13.03
C TRP A 199 -2.35 1.28 11.63
N ILE A 200 -1.82 2.22 10.84
CA ILE A 200 -1.83 2.14 9.37
C ILE A 200 -0.40 1.91 8.90
N TYR A 201 -0.09 0.74 8.33
CA TYR A 201 1.22 0.50 7.70
C TYR A 201 1.22 1.11 6.30
N LEU A 202 2.07 2.12 6.10
CA LEU A 202 2.21 2.79 4.81
C LEU A 202 3.33 2.21 3.94
N GLY A 203 4.07 1.24 4.46
CA GLY A 203 5.24 0.66 3.81
C GLY A 203 6.45 1.58 3.89
N TYR A 204 7.18 1.78 2.79
CA TYR A 204 8.44 2.53 2.83
C TYR A 204 8.22 4.03 2.64
N TYR A 205 8.75 4.82 3.57
CA TYR A 205 9.20 6.18 3.33
C TYR A 205 10.63 6.11 2.77
N VAL A 206 10.92 6.92 1.75
CA VAL A 206 12.25 7.05 1.14
C VAL A 206 12.49 8.53 0.92
N GLU A 207 13.48 9.10 1.61
CA GLU A 207 13.85 10.49 1.43
C GLU A 207 14.35 10.74 0.00
N GLY A 208 13.97 11.87 -0.60
CA GLY A 208 14.31 12.18 -1.99
C GLY A 208 13.53 11.38 -3.06
N CYS A 209 12.61 10.48 -2.68
CA CYS A 209 11.72 9.80 -3.63
C CYS A 209 10.35 10.49 -3.68
N PRO A 210 9.99 11.26 -4.74
CA PRO A 210 8.76 12.06 -4.78
C PRO A 210 7.46 11.24 -4.66
N SER A 211 7.52 9.94 -4.96
CA SER A 211 6.37 9.04 -4.85
C SER A 211 6.19 8.43 -3.47
N LEU A 212 7.17 8.56 -2.56
CA LEU A 212 7.13 8.00 -1.20
C LEU A 212 7.30 9.05 -0.11
N GLU A 213 7.84 10.22 -0.44
CA GLU A 213 8.18 11.26 0.54
C GLU A 213 6.96 11.82 1.27
N TYR A 214 5.80 11.86 0.61
CA TYR A 214 4.55 12.38 1.17
C TYR A 214 4.10 11.68 2.46
N LYS A 215 4.58 10.46 2.73
CA LYS A 215 4.16 9.64 3.88
C LYS A 215 4.54 10.28 5.21
N LYS A 216 5.63 11.06 5.23
CA LYS A 216 6.07 11.83 6.41
C LYS A 216 5.05 12.91 6.85
N ASP A 217 4.12 13.29 5.97
CA ASP A 217 3.10 14.29 6.30
C ASP A 217 1.96 13.73 7.17
N TYR A 218 1.91 12.42 7.41
CA TYR A 218 0.87 11.74 8.18
C TYR A 218 1.34 11.44 9.60
N THR A 219 1.41 12.48 10.42
CA THR A 219 1.86 12.39 11.82
C THR A 219 0.70 12.20 12.81
N PRO A 220 0.94 11.59 13.99
CA PRO A 220 2.20 10.94 14.40
C PRO A 220 2.39 9.59 13.70
N TYR A 221 3.65 9.29 13.37
CA TYR A 221 4.08 8.01 12.82
C TYR A 221 5.30 7.52 13.58
N VAL A 222 5.55 6.22 13.50
CA VAL A 222 6.74 5.55 14.02
C VAL A 222 7.44 4.83 12.87
N THR A 223 8.75 4.64 13.00
CA THR A 223 9.57 3.90 12.02
C THR A 223 10.12 2.62 12.61
N LEU A 224 10.28 1.60 11.77
CA LEU A 224 10.91 0.35 12.16
C LEU A 224 12.42 0.54 12.30
N GLU A 225 12.98 0.13 13.43
CA GLU A 225 14.41 0.11 13.62
C GLU A 225 15.04 -1.07 12.86
N GLY A 226 16.00 -0.77 11.98
CA GLY A 226 16.75 -1.77 11.24
C GLY A 226 15.90 -2.65 10.33
N ARG A 227 16.29 -3.93 10.22
CA ARG A 227 15.64 -4.93 9.35
C ARG A 227 15.56 -6.28 10.07
N PRO A 228 14.81 -6.38 11.17
CA PRO A 228 14.77 -7.57 12.01
C PRO A 228 14.42 -8.81 11.17
N SER A 229 15.19 -9.87 11.36
CA SER A 229 14.88 -11.20 10.83
C SER A 229 13.63 -11.77 11.51
N GLU A 230 13.14 -12.90 11.02
CA GLU A 230 11.95 -13.56 11.56
C GLU A 230 12.14 -14.06 13.00
N TYR A 231 13.40 -14.18 13.46
CA TYR A 231 13.75 -14.64 14.80
C TYR A 231 14.09 -13.49 15.75
N GLU A 232 14.19 -12.27 15.25
CA GLU A 232 14.46 -11.08 16.05
C GLU A 232 13.16 -10.37 16.41
N GLU A 233 13.17 -9.71 17.58
CA GLU A 233 12.10 -8.78 17.94
C GLU A 233 12.18 -7.53 17.04
N PHE A 234 11.02 -7.02 16.65
CA PHE A 234 10.93 -5.76 15.93
C PHE A 234 10.70 -4.62 16.93
N ASN A 235 11.36 -3.49 16.70
CA ASN A 235 11.16 -2.28 17.50
C ASN A 235 10.67 -1.12 16.60
N TRP A 236 9.62 -0.45 17.02
CA TRP A 236 9.07 0.72 16.34
C TRP A 236 9.20 1.94 17.25
N SER A 237 9.86 2.98 16.75
CA SER A 237 10.19 4.20 17.46
C SER A 237 9.67 5.44 16.75
#